data_AF-B9F951-F1
#
_entry.id   AF-B9F951-F1
#
_cell.length_a   1.000
_cell.length_b   1.000
_cell.length_c   1.000
_cell.angle_alpha   90.00
_cell.angle_beta   90.00
_cell.angle_gamma   90.00
#
_symmetry.space_group_name_H-M   'P 1'
#
loop_
_entity.id
_entity.type
_entity.pdbx_description
1 polymer ?
#
loop_
_entity_poly.entity_id
_entity_poly.type
_entity_poly.pdbx_seq_one_letter_code
_entity_poly.pdbx_strand_id
1 'polypeptide(L)'
;MVLVVKQYRCTHSASCLCLKGHISEDALFLVFRHMNWNPRMIALFSCVSKWFDDIAKRVLWKEFCHARAPRMMQDLHSGGSHIVDGNWKALGKLLIHCAGCTKGGLFGNIHVPGHFVFRTRFSRTCGKSILPPQCRTDVLYVSDPCEHLDQGEEGDLGFFRGIFKSFASSKVKKMLIEKQAKFHPKEVALFMTGL
;
A
#
# COMPACT_ATOMS: atom_id res chain seq x y z
N MET A 1 -3.87 -7.20 -23.17
CA MET A 1 -2.63 -7.69 -22.54
C MET A 1 -2.77 -9.20 -22.41
N VAL A 2 -2.02 -9.99 -23.18
CA VAL A 2 -2.11 -11.45 -23.17
C VAL A 2 -1.31 -11.96 -21.98
N LEU A 3 -1.98 -12.56 -20.99
CA LEU A 3 -1.33 -13.19 -19.85
C LEU A 3 -0.72 -14.52 -20.33
N VAL A 4 0.61 -14.60 -20.36
CA VAL A 4 1.32 -15.86 -20.61
C VAL A 4 1.21 -16.72 -19.35
N VAL A 5 0.29 -17.69 -19.37
CA VAL A 5 0.06 -18.60 -18.25
C VAL A 5 1.22 -19.60 -18.17
N LYS A 6 2.04 -19.52 -17.11
CA LYS A 6 3.02 -20.58 -16.81
C LYS A 6 2.26 -21.86 -16.46
N GLN A 7 2.40 -22.90 -17.29
CA GLN A 7 1.85 -24.22 -17.00
C GLN A 7 2.66 -24.88 -15.87
N TYR A 8 2.10 -24.90 -14.66
CA TYR A 8 2.67 -25.66 -13.54
C TYR A 8 2.10 -27.09 -13.54
N ARG A 9 2.92 -28.09 -13.88
CA ARG A 9 2.58 -29.53 -13.89
C ARG A 9 2.06 -30.01 -12.53
N CYS A 10 1.08 -30.92 -12.53
CA CYS A 10 0.53 -31.54 -11.32
C CYS A 10 1.37 -32.74 -10.85
N THR A 11 1.22 -33.17 -9.59
CA THR A 11 1.96 -34.28 -8.99
C THR A 11 1.31 -35.66 -9.20
N HIS A 12 0.12 -35.72 -9.81
CA HIS A 12 -0.63 -36.98 -9.96
C HIS A 12 -0.10 -37.86 -11.09
N SER A 13 0.24 -37.27 -12.25
CA SER A 13 0.76 -37.98 -13.43
C SER A 13 1.22 -37.00 -14.51
N ALA A 14 2.15 -37.43 -15.36
CA ALA A 14 2.57 -36.71 -16.58
C ALA A 14 1.45 -36.59 -17.64
N SER A 15 0.40 -37.41 -17.56
CA SER A 15 -0.76 -37.43 -18.46
C SER A 15 -2.06 -36.89 -17.84
N CYS A 16 -2.00 -36.27 -16.65
CA CYS A 16 -3.20 -35.73 -15.99
C CYS A 16 -3.75 -34.54 -16.79
N LEU A 17 -4.98 -34.64 -17.30
CA LEU A 17 -5.78 -33.50 -17.82
C LEU A 17 -6.34 -32.62 -16.71
N CYS A 18 -5.84 -32.82 -15.50
CA CYS A 18 -6.23 -32.12 -14.30
C CYS A 18 -5.82 -30.66 -14.45
N LEU A 19 -6.79 -29.78 -14.73
CA LEU A 19 -6.76 -28.44 -14.16
C LEU A 19 -6.61 -28.72 -12.65
N LYS A 20 -5.38 -28.64 -12.11
CA LYS A 20 -5.11 -28.78 -10.66
C LYS A 20 -6.29 -28.17 -9.93
N GLY A 21 -6.90 -28.82 -8.92
CA GLY A 21 -8.17 -28.42 -8.26
C GLY A 21 -8.31 -26.97 -7.75
N HIS A 22 -7.41 -26.07 -8.14
CA HIS A 22 -7.55 -24.64 -8.24
C HIS A 22 -8.27 -24.19 -9.53
N ILE A 23 -9.21 -23.27 -9.32
CA ILE A 23 -9.83 -22.45 -10.36
C ILE A 23 -8.78 -21.67 -11.20
N SER A 24 -9.08 -21.36 -12.47
CA SER A 24 -8.14 -20.64 -13.35
C SER A 24 -7.85 -19.20 -12.84
N GLU A 25 -6.67 -18.66 -13.19
CA GLU A 25 -6.32 -17.27 -12.85
C GLU A 25 -7.35 -16.26 -13.41
N ASP A 26 -7.89 -16.51 -14.61
CA ASP A 26 -8.92 -15.66 -15.23
C ASP A 26 -10.24 -15.68 -14.45
N ALA A 27 -10.67 -16.86 -14.01
CA ALA A 27 -11.89 -16.97 -13.21
C ALA A 27 -11.70 -16.31 -11.83
N LEU A 28 -10.53 -16.44 -11.21
CA LEU A 28 -10.18 -15.69 -10.00
C LEU A 28 -10.22 -14.18 -10.25
N PHE A 29 -9.63 -13.71 -11.35
CA PHE A 29 -9.65 -12.30 -11.71
C PHE A 29 -11.08 -11.78 -11.85
N LEU A 30 -11.97 -12.52 -12.54
CA LEU A 30 -13.37 -12.15 -12.70
C LEU A 30 -14.12 -12.12 -11.36
N VAL A 31 -13.90 -13.11 -10.49
CA VAL A 31 -14.49 -13.16 -9.15
C VAL A 31 -14.04 -11.97 -8.31
N PHE A 32 -12.74 -11.66 -8.26
CA PHE A 32 -12.23 -10.52 -7.50
C PHE A 32 -12.64 -9.17 -8.10
N ARG A 33 -12.74 -9.07 -9.43
CA ARG A 33 -13.30 -7.90 -10.11
C ARG A 33 -14.76 -7.67 -9.73
N HIS A 34 -15.57 -8.73 -9.68
CA HIS A 34 -16.97 -8.66 -9.26
C HIS A 34 -17.10 -8.21 -7.79
N MET A 35 -16.20 -8.67 -6.91
CA MET A 35 -16.11 -8.22 -5.52
C MET A 35 -15.50 -6.81 -5.35
N ASN A 36 -15.28 -6.08 -6.44
CA ASN A 36 -14.60 -4.77 -6.44
C ASN A 36 -13.25 -4.78 -5.70
N TRP A 37 -12.47 -5.83 -5.94
CA TRP A 37 -11.13 -6.02 -5.36
C TRP A 37 -11.10 -5.96 -3.83
N ASN A 38 -12.10 -6.56 -3.17
CA ASN A 38 -12.22 -6.52 -1.71
C ASN A 38 -10.91 -6.95 -1.00
N PRO A 39 -10.23 -6.05 -0.26
CA PRO A 39 -8.91 -6.35 0.30
C PRO A 39 -8.94 -7.36 1.45
N ARG A 40 -10.07 -7.49 2.17
CA ARG A 40 -10.24 -8.54 3.19
C ARG A 40 -10.25 -9.92 2.53
N MET A 41 -10.97 -10.05 1.42
CA MET A 41 -11.00 -11.30 0.65
C MET A 41 -9.65 -11.62 0.04
N ILE A 42 -8.92 -10.62 -0.47
CA ILE A 42 -7.56 -10.84 -1.01
C ILE A 42 -6.62 -11.35 0.09
N ALA A 43 -6.68 -10.78 1.29
CA ALA A 43 -5.87 -11.22 2.42
C ALA A 43 -6.22 -12.66 2.86
N LEU A 44 -7.51 -12.96 3.06
CA LEU A 44 -7.96 -14.31 3.41
C LEU A 44 -7.53 -15.34 2.36
N PHE A 45 -7.74 -15.02 1.08
CA PHE A 45 -7.36 -15.86 -0.04
C PHE A 45 -5.86 -16.15 -0.08
N SER A 46 -5.02 -15.14 0.20
CA SER A 46 -3.56 -15.31 0.27
C SER A 46 -3.10 -16.27 1.36
N CYS A 47 -3.89 -16.45 2.43
CA CYS A 47 -3.55 -17.34 3.53
C CYS A 47 -3.89 -18.82 3.26
N VAL A 48 -4.65 -19.12 2.20
CA VAL A 48 -5.13 -20.49 1.94
C VAL A 48 -4.04 -21.40 1.38
N SER A 49 -3.17 -20.89 0.50
CA SER A 49 -2.05 -21.67 -0.07
C SER A 49 -0.94 -20.78 -0.64
N LYS A 50 0.26 -21.35 -0.83
CA LYS A 50 1.37 -20.64 -1.50
C LYS A 50 1.03 -20.18 -2.92
N TRP A 51 0.22 -20.95 -3.64
CA TRP A 51 -0.21 -20.60 -4.99
C TRP A 51 -1.16 -19.38 -4.98
N PHE A 52 -2.10 -19.35 -4.04
CA PHE A 52 -3.00 -18.21 -3.87
C PHE A 52 -2.26 -16.96 -3.36
N ASP A 53 -1.29 -17.10 -2.46
CA ASP A 53 -0.41 -16.00 -2.02
C ASP A 53 0.37 -15.39 -3.20
N ASP A 54 0.92 -16.23 -4.08
CA ASP A 54 1.64 -15.79 -5.27
C ASP A 54 0.72 -14.98 -6.22
N ILE A 55 -0.48 -15.49 -6.50
CA ILE A 55 -1.47 -14.78 -7.33
C ILE A 55 -1.90 -13.46 -6.67
N ALA A 56 -2.11 -13.46 -5.35
CA ALA A 56 -2.49 -12.25 -4.63
C ALA A 56 -1.40 -11.17 -4.77
N LYS A 57 -0.12 -11.56 -4.62
CA LYS A 57 1.03 -10.65 -4.74
C LYS A 57 1.24 -10.14 -6.16
N ARG A 58 1.09 -10.99 -7.17
CA ARG A 58 1.34 -10.64 -8.58
C ARG A 58 0.19 -9.87 -9.23
N VAL A 59 -1.05 -10.23 -8.90
CA VAL A 59 -2.25 -9.77 -9.63
C VAL A 59 -3.20 -9.01 -8.71
N LEU A 60 -3.72 -9.64 -7.66
CA LEU A 60 -4.89 -9.08 -6.96
C LEU A 60 -4.59 -7.76 -6.24
N TRP A 61 -3.45 -7.65 -5.55
CA TRP A 61 -3.06 -6.40 -4.90
C TRP A 61 -2.76 -5.28 -5.91
N LYS A 62 -2.27 -5.62 -7.09
CA LYS A 62 -2.02 -4.66 -8.17
C LYS A 62 -3.34 -4.08 -8.67
N GLU A 63 -4.29 -4.93 -9.01
CA GLU A 63 -5.62 -4.52 -9.48
C GLU A 63 -6.38 -3.72 -8.41
N PHE A 64 -6.28 -4.15 -7.14
CA PHE A 64 -6.79 -3.38 -6.01
C PHE A 64 -6.24 -1.94 -5.98
N CYS A 65 -4.91 -1.77 -6.09
CA CYS A 65 -4.29 -0.45 -6.06
C CYS A 65 -4.73 0.42 -7.25
N HIS A 66 -4.80 -0.15 -8.46
CA HIS A 66 -5.28 0.56 -9.65
C HIS A 66 -6.74 1.00 -9.53
N ALA A 67 -7.61 0.13 -9.03
CA ALA A 67 -9.02 0.46 -8.82
C ALA A 67 -9.19 1.53 -7.73
N ARG A 68 -8.37 1.49 -6.67
CA ARG A 68 -8.55 2.35 -5.49
C ARG A 68 -7.97 3.76 -5.67
N ALA A 69 -6.86 3.90 -6.39
CA ALA A 69 -6.11 5.15 -6.51
C ALA A 69 -5.57 5.41 -7.94
N PRO A 70 -6.41 5.40 -8.98
CA PRO A 70 -5.98 5.33 -10.38
C PRO A 70 -5.06 6.48 -10.81
N ARG A 71 -5.34 7.72 -10.40
CA ARG A 71 -4.51 8.90 -10.73
C ARG A 71 -3.12 8.83 -10.08
N MET A 72 -3.08 8.46 -8.80
CA MET A 72 -1.82 8.25 -8.09
C MET A 72 -1.03 7.13 -8.77
N MET A 73 -1.69 6.03 -9.15
CA MET A 73 -1.03 4.93 -9.84
C MET A 73 -0.43 5.34 -11.18
N GLN A 74 -1.16 6.09 -12.01
CA GLN A 74 -0.64 6.60 -13.28
C GLN A 74 0.60 7.48 -13.06
N ASP A 75 0.55 8.37 -12.06
CA ASP A 75 1.67 9.25 -11.75
C ASP A 75 2.89 8.49 -11.21
N LEU A 76 2.67 7.50 -10.33
CA LEU A 76 3.74 6.67 -9.76
C LEU A 76 4.46 5.82 -10.81
N HIS A 77 3.78 5.34 -11.85
CA HIS A 77 4.40 4.61 -12.95
C HIS A 77 5.02 5.50 -14.02
N SER A 78 4.64 6.79 -14.06
CA SER A 78 5.18 7.71 -15.05
C SER A 78 6.64 8.06 -14.76
N GLY A 79 7.46 8.14 -15.81
CA GLY A 79 8.86 8.60 -15.71
C GLY A 79 9.85 7.54 -15.21
N GLY A 80 9.59 6.25 -15.43
CA GLY A 80 10.54 5.16 -15.12
C GLY A 80 10.67 4.84 -13.62
N SER A 81 9.77 5.38 -12.79
CA SER A 81 9.72 5.06 -11.37
C SER A 81 9.02 3.71 -11.17
N HIS A 82 9.79 2.69 -10.83
CA HIS A 82 9.31 1.33 -10.54
C HIS A 82 9.04 1.11 -9.04
N ILE A 83 8.80 2.18 -8.26
CA ILE A 83 8.72 2.13 -6.78
C ILE A 83 7.67 1.12 -6.28
N VAL A 84 6.60 0.91 -7.05
CA VAL A 84 5.51 0.00 -6.68
C VAL A 84 5.68 -1.40 -7.30
N ASP A 85 6.57 -1.55 -8.28
CA ASP A 85 6.72 -2.82 -8.99
C ASP A 85 7.27 -3.89 -8.04
N GLY A 86 6.47 -4.93 -7.83
CA GLY A 86 6.79 -6.04 -6.93
C GLY A 86 6.38 -5.80 -5.47
N ASN A 87 5.89 -4.62 -5.08
CA ASN A 87 5.49 -4.32 -3.71
C ASN A 87 4.02 -3.87 -3.56
N TRP A 88 3.15 -4.41 -4.40
CA TRP A 88 1.70 -4.15 -4.43
C TRP A 88 1.01 -4.36 -3.10
N LYS A 89 1.41 -5.38 -2.34
CA LYS A 89 0.83 -5.68 -1.03
C LYS A 89 1.11 -4.55 -0.03
N ALA A 90 2.30 -3.97 -0.05
CA ALA A 90 2.65 -2.88 0.85
C ALA A 90 1.91 -1.59 0.50
N LEU A 91 1.79 -1.28 -0.80
CA LEU A 91 0.93 -0.18 -1.22
C LEU A 91 -0.55 -0.44 -0.87
N GLY A 92 -1.03 -1.67 -1.07
CA GLY A 92 -2.36 -2.08 -0.65
C GLY A 92 -2.59 -1.82 0.84
N LYS A 93 -1.63 -2.18 1.70
CA LYS A 93 -1.63 -1.87 3.13
C LYS A 93 -1.70 -0.37 3.39
N LEU A 94 -0.89 0.46 2.71
CA LEU A 94 -0.96 1.91 2.82
C LEU A 94 -2.36 2.47 2.53
N LEU A 95 -3.04 1.90 1.53
CA LEU A 95 -4.36 2.36 1.11
C LEU A 95 -5.48 1.97 2.09
N ILE A 96 -5.26 1.04 3.01
CA ILE A 96 -6.37 0.46 3.81
C ILE A 96 -6.07 0.31 5.30
N HIS A 97 -4.88 0.71 5.77
CA HIS A 97 -4.49 0.44 7.14
C HIS A 97 -3.84 1.65 7.79
N CYS A 98 -4.46 2.17 8.85
CA CYS A 98 -3.81 3.08 9.77
C CYS A 98 -2.94 2.27 10.74
N ALA A 99 -1.66 2.63 10.88
CA ALA A 99 -0.75 1.97 11.82
C ALA A 99 -1.05 2.29 13.28
N GLY A 100 -1.73 3.41 13.56
CA GLY A 100 -1.89 3.94 14.91
C GLY A 100 -0.55 4.35 15.51
N CYS A 101 -0.47 4.38 16.84
CA CYS A 101 0.76 4.65 17.59
C CYS A 101 0.86 3.79 18.86
N THR A 102 2.08 3.44 19.24
CA THR A 102 2.39 2.74 20.49
C THR A 102 3.01 3.70 21.50
N LYS A 103 2.77 3.44 22.79
CA LYS A 103 3.34 4.24 23.89
C LYS A 103 4.87 4.33 23.79
N GLY A 104 5.42 5.49 24.11
CA GLY A 104 6.86 5.76 24.09
C GLY A 104 7.41 6.20 22.72
N GLY A 105 6.54 6.56 21.77
CA GLY A 105 6.92 7.17 20.49
C GLY A 105 6.86 8.71 20.52
N LEU A 106 6.68 9.32 19.33
CA LEU A 106 6.53 10.78 19.19
C LEU A 106 5.29 11.35 19.92
N PHE A 107 4.28 10.52 20.18
CA PHE A 107 3.01 10.89 20.84
C PHE A 107 3.02 10.61 22.35
N GLY A 108 4.21 10.56 22.97
CA GLY A 108 4.34 10.35 24.41
C GLY A 108 3.70 9.04 24.89
N ASN A 109 2.77 9.14 25.84
CA ASN A 109 2.09 8.00 26.47
C ASN A 109 0.78 7.58 25.77
N ILE A 110 0.42 8.23 24.66
CA ILE A 110 -0.80 7.94 23.93
C ILE A 110 -0.65 6.59 23.20
N HIS A 111 -1.70 5.78 23.26
CA HIS A 111 -1.81 4.55 22.49
C HIS A 111 -3.02 4.61 21.59
N VAL A 112 -2.77 4.56 20.28
CA VAL A 112 -3.82 4.47 19.27
C VAL A 112 -3.68 3.13 18.55
N PRO A 113 -4.69 2.24 18.63
CA PRO A 113 -4.63 0.98 17.90
C PRO A 113 -4.72 1.22 16.38
N GLY A 114 -3.92 0.45 15.63
CA GLY A 114 -4.04 0.41 14.18
C GLY A 114 -5.38 -0.21 13.75
N HIS A 115 -5.91 0.24 12.62
CA HIS A 115 -7.22 -0.18 12.14
C HIS A 115 -7.34 -0.18 10.61
N PHE A 116 -8.37 -0.86 10.12
CA PHE A 116 -8.72 -0.88 8.70
C PHE A 116 -9.49 0.37 8.29
N VAL A 117 -9.00 1.07 7.28
CA VAL A 117 -9.64 2.26 6.72
C VAL A 117 -10.45 1.87 5.48
N PHE A 118 -11.77 1.94 5.59
CA PHE A 118 -12.68 1.54 4.52
C PHE A 118 -12.63 2.50 3.32
N ARG A 119 -12.52 3.81 3.60
CA ARG A 119 -12.38 4.84 2.57
C ARG A 119 -11.18 5.72 2.79
N THR A 120 -10.26 5.70 1.83
CA THR A 120 -9.12 6.61 1.77
C THR A 120 -9.13 7.28 0.40
N ARG A 121 -8.82 8.57 0.34
CA ARG A 121 -8.43 9.27 -0.89
C ARG A 121 -7.03 9.79 -0.68
N PHE A 122 -6.20 9.71 -1.72
CA PHE A 122 -4.85 10.27 -1.70
C PHE A 122 -4.81 11.53 -2.56
N SER A 123 -4.40 12.63 -1.96
CA SER A 123 -4.35 13.95 -2.58
C SER A 123 -2.91 14.43 -2.73
N ARG A 124 -2.54 14.75 -3.98
CA ARG A 124 -1.26 15.41 -4.28
C ARG A 124 -1.25 16.86 -3.80
N THR A 125 -2.39 17.54 -3.85
CA THR A 125 -2.52 18.94 -3.42
C THR A 125 -2.33 19.06 -1.92
N CYS A 126 -2.96 18.18 -1.12
CA CYS A 126 -2.75 18.14 0.32
C CYS A 126 -1.30 17.76 0.66
N GLY A 127 -0.70 16.83 -0.08
CA GLY A 127 0.72 16.53 0.10
C GLY A 127 1.61 17.75 -0.13
N LYS A 128 1.34 18.55 -1.18
CA LYS A 128 2.10 19.78 -1.46
C LYS A 128 1.95 20.84 -0.36
N SER A 129 0.80 20.94 0.31
CA SER A 129 0.59 21.93 1.38
C SER A 129 1.33 21.58 2.67
N ILE A 130 1.53 20.29 2.96
CA ILE A 130 2.25 19.81 4.16
C ILE A 130 3.77 19.90 3.96
N LEU A 131 4.25 19.89 2.71
CA LEU A 131 5.68 20.00 2.43
C LEU A 131 6.23 21.39 2.78
N PRO A 132 7.40 21.46 3.45
CA PRO A 132 8.12 22.72 3.65
C PRO A 132 8.34 23.45 2.32
N PRO A 133 8.36 24.80 2.30
CA PRO A 133 8.47 25.59 1.06
C PRO A 133 9.58 25.11 0.11
N GLN A 134 10.77 24.82 0.64
CA GLN A 134 11.93 24.35 -0.12
C GLN A 134 11.73 22.97 -0.77
N CYS A 135 10.80 22.16 -0.24
CA CYS A 135 10.49 20.80 -0.71
C CYS A 135 9.24 20.73 -1.61
N ARG A 136 8.53 21.83 -1.87
CA ARG A 136 7.25 21.82 -2.63
C ARG A 136 7.35 21.39 -4.10
N THR A 137 8.56 21.18 -4.61
CA THR A 137 8.83 20.57 -5.92
C THR A 137 8.73 19.05 -5.89
N ASP A 138 8.84 18.44 -4.71
CA ASP A 138 8.66 17.00 -4.54
C ASP A 138 7.18 16.63 -4.70
N VAL A 139 6.92 15.41 -5.20
CA VAL A 139 5.57 14.88 -5.35
C VAL A 139 5.27 13.93 -4.21
N LEU A 140 4.44 14.39 -3.27
CA LEU A 140 3.90 13.63 -2.16
C LEU A 140 2.39 13.49 -2.34
N TYR A 141 1.89 12.27 -2.26
CA TYR A 141 0.47 11.97 -2.10
C TYR A 141 0.19 11.68 -0.64
N VAL A 142 -0.87 12.26 -0.07
CA VAL A 142 -1.26 12.05 1.33
C VAL A 142 -2.72 11.68 1.43
N SER A 143 -3.06 10.77 2.34
CA SER A 143 -4.44 10.39 2.61
C SER A 143 -5.20 11.48 3.36
N ASP A 144 -6.53 11.45 3.25
CA ASP A 144 -7.36 12.06 4.30
C ASP A 144 -6.97 11.44 5.66
N PRO A 145 -6.88 12.25 6.74
CA PRO A 145 -6.56 11.74 8.06
C PRO A 145 -7.70 10.85 8.57
N CYS A 146 -7.36 9.79 9.30
CA CYS A 146 -8.35 9.15 10.17
C CYS A 146 -8.36 9.88 11.50
N GLU A 147 -9.57 10.24 11.95
CA GLU A 147 -9.80 10.85 13.26
C GLU A 147 -9.79 9.76 14.33
N HIS A 148 -8.99 9.98 15.35
CA HIS A 148 -8.98 9.15 16.54
C HIS A 148 -9.41 10.03 17.71
N LEU A 149 -10.59 9.70 18.24
CA LEU A 149 -11.09 10.29 19.46
C LEU A 149 -10.09 9.97 20.57
N ASP A 150 -9.49 11.01 21.13
CA ASP A 150 -8.54 10.84 22.21
C ASP A 150 -9.27 10.31 23.47
N GLN A 151 -8.59 9.48 24.23
CA GLN A 151 -9.04 9.09 25.58
C GLN A 151 -8.41 10.00 26.66
N GLY A 152 -7.80 11.13 26.27
CA GLY A 152 -7.08 12.07 27.11
C GLY A 152 -7.41 13.56 26.85
N GLU A 153 -6.66 14.46 27.48
CA GLU A 153 -6.89 15.92 27.44
C GLU A 153 -6.23 16.64 26.24
N GLU A 154 -5.49 15.94 25.37
CA GLU A 154 -4.68 16.57 24.30
C GLU A 154 -5.41 16.76 22.96
N GLY A 155 -6.66 16.31 22.86
CA GLY A 155 -7.54 16.56 21.70
C GLY A 155 -7.40 15.54 20.57
N ASP A 156 -8.27 15.65 19.57
CA ASP A 156 -8.36 14.67 18.48
C ASP A 156 -7.06 14.58 17.66
N LEU A 157 -6.52 13.36 17.52
CA LEU A 157 -5.33 13.09 16.71
C LEU A 157 -5.71 12.62 15.30
N GLY A 158 -5.12 13.25 14.29
CA GLY A 158 -5.28 12.88 12.89
C GLY A 158 -4.06 12.14 12.35
N PHE A 159 -4.21 10.88 11.95
CA PHE A 159 -3.12 10.14 11.27
C PHE A 159 -3.30 10.18 9.77
N PHE A 160 -2.31 10.72 9.07
CA PHE A 160 -2.25 10.64 7.61
C PHE A 160 -1.26 9.57 7.14
N ARG A 161 -1.50 9.10 5.92
CA ARG A 161 -0.68 8.12 5.23
C ARG A 161 -0.15 8.74 3.96
N GLY A 162 1.14 8.65 3.67
CA GLY A 162 1.72 9.30 2.50
C GLY A 162 2.64 8.41 1.68
N ILE A 163 2.82 8.75 0.41
CA ILE A 163 3.79 8.15 -0.50
C ILE A 163 4.40 9.21 -1.42
N PHE A 164 5.74 9.22 -1.55
CA PHE A 164 6.40 10.06 -2.55
C PHE A 164 6.58 9.33 -3.87
N LYS A 165 6.49 10.07 -4.97
CA LYS A 165 6.80 9.57 -6.32
C LYS A 165 8.28 9.23 -6.52
N SER A 166 9.19 9.97 -5.88
CA SER A 166 10.64 9.82 -6.09
C SER A 166 11.44 10.24 -4.86
N PHE A 167 11.19 9.59 -3.71
CA PHE A 167 11.85 9.98 -2.46
C PHE A 167 13.37 9.92 -2.50
N ALA A 168 13.92 8.91 -3.20
CA ALA A 168 15.36 8.68 -3.24
C ALA A 168 16.14 9.90 -3.74
N SER A 169 15.52 10.70 -4.62
CA SER A 169 16.04 11.95 -5.19
C SER A 169 15.34 13.21 -4.67
N SER A 170 14.39 13.07 -3.73
CA SER A 170 13.58 14.18 -3.21
C SER A 170 14.40 15.17 -2.37
N LYS A 171 13.95 16.43 -2.33
CA LYS A 171 14.49 17.44 -1.42
C LYS A 171 14.14 17.14 0.04
N VAL A 172 12.99 16.52 0.31
CA VAL A 172 12.64 16.03 1.66
C VAL A 172 13.70 15.08 2.19
N LYS A 173 14.11 14.08 1.40
CA LYS A 173 15.17 13.15 1.84
C LYS A 173 16.47 13.88 2.17
N LYS A 174 16.88 14.84 1.33
CA LYS A 174 18.09 15.66 1.58
C LYS A 174 17.96 16.43 2.90
N MET A 175 16.84 17.14 3.08
CA MET A 175 16.56 17.90 4.31
C MET A 175 16.54 17.00 5.56
N LEU A 176 15.96 15.80 5.48
CA LEU A 176 15.93 14.85 6.59
C LEU A 176 17.34 14.36 6.96
N ILE A 177 18.20 14.12 5.96
CA ILE A 177 19.61 13.76 6.18
C ILE A 177 20.36 14.91 6.84
N GLU A 178 20.20 16.15 6.34
CA GLU A 178 20.81 17.36 6.91
C GLU A 178 20.40 17.59 8.36
N LYS A 179 19.14 17.28 8.71
CA LYS A 179 18.61 17.36 10.07
C LYS A 179 18.93 16.13 10.93
N GLN A 180 19.71 15.17 10.43
CA GLN A 180 20.07 13.93 11.13
C GLN A 180 18.83 13.17 11.63
N ALA A 181 17.75 13.18 10.85
CA ALA A 181 16.53 12.45 11.19
C ALA A 181 16.83 10.94 11.21
N LYS A 182 16.32 10.23 12.22
CA LYS A 182 16.45 8.78 12.31
C LYS A 182 15.49 8.14 11.29
N PHE A 183 16.01 7.33 10.40
CA PHE A 183 15.22 6.51 9.48
C PHE A 183 15.06 5.11 10.06
N HIS A 184 13.85 4.54 9.99
CA HIS A 184 13.67 3.15 10.39
C HIS A 184 14.26 2.21 9.32
N PRO A 185 15.13 1.24 9.69
CA PRO A 185 15.89 0.42 8.73
C PRO A 185 15.04 -0.50 7.84
N LYS A 186 13.76 -0.76 8.21
CA LYS A 186 12.82 -1.58 7.42
C LYS A 186 11.78 -0.76 6.64
N GLU A 187 11.80 0.57 6.71
CA GLU A 187 10.83 1.46 6.05
C GLU A 187 11.40 2.10 4.78
N VAL A 188 12.10 1.30 3.98
CA VAL A 188 12.55 1.71 2.63
C VAL A 188 11.34 1.92 1.69
N ALA A 189 10.17 1.40 2.06
CA ALA A 189 8.89 1.80 1.49
C ALA A 189 8.32 2.98 2.29
N LEU A 190 8.78 4.18 1.94
CA LEU A 190 8.04 5.43 1.70
C LEU A 190 6.61 5.64 2.23
N PHE A 191 6.26 5.09 3.37
CA PHE A 191 4.99 5.30 4.01
C PHE A 191 5.19 6.29 5.14
N MET A 192 4.90 7.55 4.84
CA MET A 192 4.79 8.56 5.89
C MET A 192 3.52 8.24 6.66
N THR A 193 3.62 7.53 7.78
CA THR A 193 2.66 7.68 8.88
C THR A 193 3.18 8.83 9.72
N GLY A 194 2.87 10.07 9.31
CA GLY A 194 3.24 11.28 10.06
C GLY A 194 2.16 11.61 11.08
N LEU A 195 2.53 11.98 12.31
CA LEU A 195 3.06 13.28 12.77
C LEU A 195 1.92 14.21 13.14
#